data_AF-A0A816YQY4-F1
#
_entry.id   AF-A0A816YQY4-F1
#
_cell.length_a   1.000
_cell.length_b   1.000
_cell.length_c   1.000
_cell.angle_alpha   90.00
_cell.angle_beta   90.00
_cell.angle_gamma   90.00
#
_symmetry.space_group_name_H-M   'P 1'
#
loop_
_entity.id
_entity.type
_entity.pdbx_description
1 polymer ?
#
loop_
_entity_poly.entity_id
_entity_poly.type
_entity_poly.pdbx_seq_one_letter_code
_entity_poly.pdbx_strand_id
1 'polypeptide(L)' 'MIQIDQWLSVLNKTFEDLEFPPLHRVLQATTYFNDELHIWYEATKHEINNDWSSFCDRIKQYALDRQMN' A
#
# COMPACT_ATOMS: atom_id res chain seq x y z
N MET A 1 9.66 10.58 4.20
CA MET A 1 8.38 10.01 4.66
C MET A 1 7.12 10.76 4.18
N ILE A 2 7.12 12.10 4.06
CA ILE A 2 5.92 12.91 3.73
C ILE A 2 5.14 12.41 2.49
N GLN A 3 5.83 11.96 1.44
CA GLN A 3 5.17 11.55 0.19
C GLN A 3 4.34 10.26 0.30
N ILE A 4 4.79 9.25 1.05
CA ILE A 4 4.06 7.98 1.13
C ILE A 4 2.86 8.07 2.06
N ASP A 5 2.99 8.79 3.18
CA ASP A 5 1.86 9.06 4.08
C ASP A 5 0.78 9.91 3.41
N GLN A 6 1.18 10.93 2.63
CA GLN A 6 0.23 11.73 1.86
C GLN A 6 -0.48 10.90 0.80
N TRP A 7 0.25 10.07 0.04
CA TRP A 7 -0.35 9.19 -0.95
C TRP A 7 -1.34 8.20 -0.34
N LEU A 8 -0.98 7.54 0.76
CA LEU A 8 -1.87 6.62 1.47
C LEU A 8 -3.11 7.33 2.03
N SER A 9 -2.96 8.56 2.52
CA SER A 9 -4.08 9.38 3.00
C SER A 9 -5.06 9.71 1.87
N VAL A 10 -4.55 10.11 0.70
CA VAL A 10 -5.39 10.38 -0.49
C VAL A 10 -6.13 9.12 -0.95
N LEU A 11 -5.44 7.98 -1.00
CA LEU A 11 -6.07 6.70 -1.36
C LEU A 11 -7.15 6.30 -0.36
N ASN A 12 -6.86 6.37 0.94
CA ASN A 12 -7.82 5.99 1.97
C ASN A 12 -9.10 6.85 1.88
N LYS A 13 -8.95 8.17 1.73
CA LYS A 13 -10.09 9.08 1.55
C LYS A 13 -10.87 8.73 0.29
N THR A 14 -10.18 8.49 -0.83
CA THR A 14 -10.84 8.12 -2.11
C THR A 14 -11.63 6.82 -1.96
N PHE A 15 -11.08 5.83 -1.26
CA PHE A 15 -11.76 4.55 -1.02
C PHE A 15 -12.94 4.67 -0.05
N GLU A 16 -12.85 5.57 0.94
CA GLU A 16 -13.99 5.89 1.83
C GLU A 16 -15.10 6.61 1.06
N ASP A 17 -14.75 7.62 0.27
CA ASP A 17 -15.71 8.41 -0.53
C ASP A 17 -16.43 7.55 -1.60
N LEU A 18 -15.77 6.50 -2.11
CA LEU A 18 -16.32 5.55 -3.09
C LEU A 18 -16.91 4.29 -2.46
N GLU A 19 -16.96 4.19 -1.13
CA GLU A 19 -17.46 3.02 -0.38
C GLU A 19 -16.79 1.69 -0.81
N PHE A 20 -15.49 1.72 -1.12
CA PHE A 20 -14.75 0.53 -1.53
C PHE A 20 -14.69 -0.48 -0.37
N PRO A 21 -15.05 -1.76 -0.63
CA PRO A 21 -14.86 -2.83 0.33
C PRO A 21 -13.39 -2.90 0.77
N PRO A 22 -13.09 -3.08 2.07
CA PRO A 22 -11.71 -3.14 2.56
C PRO A 22 -10.83 -4.13 1.79
N LEU A 23 -11.39 -5.29 1.43
CA LEU A 23 -10.71 -6.34 0.65
C LEU A 23 -10.29 -5.88 -0.76
N HIS A 24 -10.93 -4.87 -1.34
CA HIS A 24 -10.62 -4.37 -2.68
C HIS A 24 -9.59 -3.23 -2.66
N ARG A 25 -9.35 -2.60 -1.49
CA ARG A 25 -8.46 -1.44 -1.38
C ARG A 25 -7.01 -1.81 -1.70
N VAL A 26 -6.55 -2.96 -1.21
CA VAL A 26 -5.19 -3.46 -1.49
C VAL A 26 -5.02 -3.74 -2.97
N LEU A 27 -5.97 -4.46 -3.58
CA LEU A 27 -5.95 -4.76 -5.02
C LEU A 27 -5.93 -3.48 -5.87
N GLN A 28 -6.76 -2.50 -5.52
CA GLN A 28 -6.84 -1.24 -6.24
C GLN A 28 -5.54 -0.43 -6.10
N ALA A 29 -4.93 -0.42 -4.91
CA ALA A 29 -3.67 0.27 -4.67
C ALA A 29 -2.49 -0.37 -5.44
N THR A 30 -2.48 -1.69 -5.60
CA THR A 30 -1.39 -2.43 -6.25
C THR A 30 -1.49 -2.44 -7.79
N THR A 31 -2.63 -2.02 -8.36
CA THR A 31 -2.89 -2.02 -9.82
C THR A 31 -1.91 -1.14 -10.60
N TYR A 32 -1.39 -0.07 -9.98
CA TYR A 32 -0.51 0.90 -10.63
C TYR A 32 0.93 0.83 -10.12
N PHE A 33 1.32 -0.29 -9.53
CA PHE A 33 2.70 -0.49 -9.10
C PHE A 33 3.63 -0.57 -10.31
N ASN A 34 4.85 -0.07 -10.12
CA ASN A 34 5.94 -0.36 -11.05
C ASN A 34 6.50 -1.76 -10.74
N ASP A 35 7.40 -2.26 -11.59
CA ASP A 35 7.97 -3.62 -11.47
C ASP A 35 8.57 -3.88 -10.08
N GLU A 36 9.27 -2.88 -9.54
CA GLU A 36 9.91 -2.97 -8.23
C GLU A 36 8.90 -3.13 -7.08
N LEU A 37 7.86 -2.30 -7.06
CA LEU A 37 6.78 -2.40 -6.06
C LEU A 37 5.97 -3.69 -6.24
N HIS A 38 5.80 -4.16 -7.47
CA HIS A 38 5.16 -5.46 -7.74
C HIS A 38 5.98 -6.61 -7.16
N ILE A 39 7.29 -6.65 -7.38
CA ILE A 39 8.17 -7.68 -6.81
C ILE A 39 8.11 -7.66 -5.28
N TRP A 40 8.19 -6.47 -4.67
CA TRP A 40 8.06 -6.33 -3.23
C TRP A 40 6.70 -6.82 -2.70
N TYR A 41 5.61 -6.44 -3.35
CA TYR A 41 4.26 -6.84 -2.94
C TYR A 41 4.08 -8.35 -3.06
N GLU A 42 4.51 -8.97 -4.15
CA GLU A 42 4.42 -10.43 -4.33
C GLU A 42 5.18 -11.20 -3.25
N ALA A 43 6.33 -10.68 -2.80
CA ALA A 43 7.10 -11.26 -1.72
C ALA A 43 6.42 -11.12 -0.33
N THR A 44 5.65 -10.04 -0.11
CA THR A 44 5.12 -9.67 1.21
C THR A 44 3.60 -9.84 1.35
N LYS A 45 2.87 -10.15 0.28
CA LYS A 45 1.40 -10.24 0.25
C LYS A 45 0.80 -11.21 1.27
N HIS A 46 1.53 -12.26 1.63
CA HIS A 46 1.11 -13.24 2.64
C HIS A 46 1.09 -12.64 4.05
N GLU A 47 1.98 -11.69 4.35
CA GLU A 47 2.01 -10.94 5.61
C GLU A 47 0.94 -9.84 5.63
N ILE A 48 0.63 -9.27 4.47
CA ILE A 48 -0.42 -8.25 4.30
C ILE A 48 -1.83 -8.87 4.43
N ASN A 49 -2.02 -10.12 4.00
CA ASN A 49 -3.27 -10.87 4.12
C ASN A 49 -4.52 -10.11 3.59
N ASN A 50 -4.35 -9.34 2.52
CA ASN A 50 -5.38 -8.45 1.95
C ASN A 50 -6.01 -7.45 2.94
N ASP A 51 -5.35 -7.18 4.07
CA ASP A 51 -5.78 -6.18 5.03
C ASP A 51 -5.16 -4.81 4.71
N TRP A 52 -6.00 -3.78 4.68
CA TRP A 52 -5.59 -2.43 4.29
C TRP A 52 -4.62 -1.80 5.30
N SER A 53 -4.82 -2.03 6.60
CA SER A 53 -3.94 -1.49 7.65
C SER A 53 -2.56 -2.12 7.56
N SER A 54 -2.52 -3.45 7.45
CA SER A 54 -1.30 -4.23 7.28
C SER A 54 -0.54 -3.83 6.01
N PHE A 55 -1.26 -3.58 4.90
CA PHE A 55 -0.68 -3.03 3.68
C PHE A 55 -0.01 -1.67 3.91
N CYS A 56 -0.72 -0.74 4.58
CA CYS A 56 -0.19 0.59 4.86
C CYS A 56 1.08 0.54 5.72
N ASP A 57 1.11 -0.30 6.75
CA ASP A 57 2.29 -0.43 7.61
C ASP A 57 3.49 -1.02 6.85
N ARG A 58 3.27 -2.07 6.06
CA ARG A 58 4.33 -2.74 5.30
C ARG A 58 4.90 -1.84 4.20
N ILE A 59 4.08 -1.10 3.47
CA ILE A 59 4.58 -0.22 2.40
C ILE A 59 5.33 0.99 2.95
N LYS A 60 4.94 1.49 4.14
CA LYS A 60 5.70 2.53 4.85
C LYS A 60 7.07 2.00 5.30
N GLN A 61 7.11 0.80 5.87
CA GLN A 61 8.38 0.17 6.26
C GLN A 61 9.29 -0.02 5.05
N TYR A 62 8.76 -0.53 3.94
CA TYR A 62 9.51 -0.67 2.69
C TYR A 62 10.12 0.67 2.21
N ALA A 63 9.33 1.74 2.22
CA ALA A 63 9.81 3.07 1.82
C ALA A 63 10.88 3.62 2.77
N LEU A 64 10.81 3.29 4.07
CA LEU A 64 11.82 3.65 5.07
C LEU A 64 13.14 2.89 4.84
N ASP A 65 13.06 1.58 4.65
CA ASP A 65 14.25 0.72 4.45
C ASP A 65 15.06 1.14 3.20
N ARG A 66 14.39 1.69 2.19
CA ARG A 66 15.03 2.23 0.97
C ARG A 66 15.62 3.62 1.11
N GLN A 67 15.18 4.41 2.09
CA GLN A 67 15.78 5.72 2.36
C GLN A 67 17.06 5.61 3.20
N MET A 68 17.24 4.48 3.90
CA MET A 68 18.40 4.21 4.74
C MET A 68 19.52 3.44 4.01
N ASN A 69 19.25 2.88 2.83
CA ASN A 69 20.22 2.22 1.93
C ASN A 69 20.60 3.14 0.78
#